data_AF-B6B3Z5-F1
#
_entry.id   AF-B6B3Z5-F1
#
_cell.length_a   1.000
_cell.length_b   1.000
_cell.length_c   1.000
_cell.angle_alpha   90.00
_cell.angle_beta   90.00
_cell.angle_gamma   90.00
#
_symmetry.space_group_name_H-M   'P 1'
#
loop_
_entity.id
_entity.type
_entity.pdbx_description
1 polymer ?
#
loop_
_entity_poly.entity_id
_entity_poly.type
_entity_poly.pdbx_seq_one_letter_code
_entity_poly.pdbx_strand_id
1 'polypeptide(L)'
;MTDYHQDIDPTESQEWQDAISDVIERDGADRAHYLLDKAVQQARAAGAQLPFSATTPYQNTIPVDDELDVPGDLDMEWRIRTINRWNAMATVVRRNKVSSEYGGHRAYCLLREFCCHV
;
A
#
# COMPACT_ATOMS: atom_id res chain seq x y z
N MET A 1 -3.01 -1.45 21.28
CA MET A 1 -2.23 -0.22 21.01
C MET A 1 -3.22 0.85 20.62
N THR A 2 -3.86 1.44 21.62
CA THR A 2 -4.75 2.59 21.52
C THR A 2 -4.36 3.42 22.71
N ASP A 3 -3.44 4.35 22.48
CA ASP A 3 -3.17 5.39 23.47
C ASP A 3 -4.41 6.27 23.48
N TYR A 4 -5.31 6.01 24.44
CA TYR A 4 -6.40 6.93 24.76
C TYR A 4 -5.75 8.12 25.47
N HIS A 5 -5.08 8.97 24.69
CA HIS A 5 -4.78 10.31 25.14
C HIS A 5 -6.16 10.95 25.36
N GLN A 6 -6.53 11.18 26.61
CA GLN A 6 -7.72 11.97 26.91
C GLN A 6 -7.53 13.30 26.20
N ASP A 7 -8.34 13.53 25.18
CA ASP A 7 -8.37 14.80 24.50
C ASP A 7 -8.74 15.87 25.52
N ILE A 8 -7.88 16.88 25.66
CA ILE A 8 -8.00 17.92 26.69
C ILE A 8 -9.22 18.79 26.35
N ASP A 9 -9.48 19.00 25.05
CA ASP A 9 -10.66 19.69 24.54
C ASP A 9 -11.17 19.02 23.26
N PRO A 10 -12.18 18.13 23.36
CA PRO A 10 -12.75 17.47 22.19
C PRO A 10 -13.48 18.45 21.26
N THR A 11 -13.87 19.63 21.73
CA THR A 11 -14.55 20.64 20.89
C THR A 11 -13.54 21.29 19.96
N GLU A 12 -12.39 21.73 20.50
CA GLU A 12 -11.30 22.27 19.69
C GLU A 12 -10.84 21.23 18.65
N SER A 13 -10.59 19.99 19.06
CA SER A 13 -10.20 18.93 18.13
C SER A 13 -11.23 18.68 17.02
N GLN A 14 -12.52 18.80 17.32
CA GLN A 14 -13.59 18.70 16.31
C GLN A 14 -13.58 19.90 15.36
N GLU A 15 -13.44 21.11 15.87
CA GLU A 15 -13.34 22.32 15.03
C GLU A 15 -12.15 22.27 14.07
N TRP A 16 -11.01 21.75 14.51
CA TRP A 16 -9.85 21.53 13.65
C TRP A 16 -10.11 20.48 12.57
N GLN A 17 -10.78 19.38 12.89
CA GLN A 17 -11.15 18.35 11.90
C GLN A 17 -12.13 18.90 10.87
N ASP A 18 -13.15 19.63 11.32
CA ASP A 18 -14.17 20.24 10.47
C ASP A 18 -13.52 21.29 9.55
N ALA A 19 -12.62 22.13 10.08
CA ALA A 19 -11.89 23.11 9.28
C ALA A 19 -11.00 22.47 8.19
N ILE A 20 -10.36 21.34 8.49
CA ILE A 20 -9.56 20.60 7.50
C ILE A 20 -10.47 19.99 6.43
N SER A 21 -11.61 19.40 6.84
CA SER A 21 -12.61 18.84 5.91
C SER A 21 -13.12 19.90 4.95
N ASP A 22 -13.48 21.08 5.46
CA ASP A 22 -13.95 22.22 4.67
C ASP A 22 -12.93 22.67 3.63
N VAL A 23 -11.63 22.68 3.98
CA VAL A 23 -10.55 23.03 3.04
C VAL A 23 -10.40 21.97 1.96
N ILE A 24 -10.49 20.68 2.32
CA ILE A 24 -10.39 19.58 1.35
C ILE A 24 -11.54 19.66 0.33
N GLU A 25 -12.76 19.94 0.79
CA GLU A 25 -13.94 20.05 -0.08
C GLU A 25 -13.90 21.28 -1.00
N ARG A 26 -13.39 22.42 -0.50
CA ARG A 26 -13.40 23.69 -1.26
C ARG A 26 -12.18 23.87 -2.17
N ASP A 27 -10.98 23.62 -1.64
CA ASP A 27 -9.71 23.97 -2.27
C ASP A 27 -8.88 22.74 -2.68
N GLY A 28 -9.32 21.53 -2.29
CA GLY A 28 -8.69 20.26 -2.65
C GLY A 28 -7.58 19.78 -1.70
N ALA A 29 -7.14 18.55 -1.95
CA ALA A 29 -6.18 17.84 -1.08
C ALA A 29 -4.78 18.52 -1.02
N ASP A 30 -4.31 19.08 -2.13
CA ASP A 30 -3.00 19.75 -2.20
C ASP A 30 -2.94 20.97 -1.27
N ARG A 31 -4.02 21.74 -1.19
CA ARG A 31 -4.11 22.92 -0.31
C ARG A 31 -4.14 22.51 1.16
N ALA A 32 -4.90 21.47 1.49
CA ALA A 32 -4.94 20.92 2.84
C ALA A 32 -3.56 20.41 3.30
N HIS A 33 -2.84 19.71 2.42
CA HIS A 33 -1.46 19.28 2.68
C HIS A 33 -0.52 20.46 2.96
N TYR A 34 -0.60 21.53 2.18
CA TYR A 34 0.21 22.73 2.40
C TYR A 34 -0.04 23.36 3.79
N LEU A 35 -1.31 23.48 4.20
CA LEU A 35 -1.67 24.06 5.50
C LEU A 35 -1.21 23.20 6.67
N LEU A 36 -1.36 21.88 6.56
CA LEU A 36 -0.89 20.93 7.56
C LEU A 36 0.64 20.96 7.70
N ASP A 37 1.37 21.03 6.60
CA ASP A 37 2.84 21.14 6.65
C ASP A 37 3.28 22.45 7.34
N LYS A 38 2.56 23.56 7.10
CA LYS A 38 2.81 24.83 7.81
C LYS A 38 2.52 24.74 9.30
N ALA A 39 1.41 24.11 9.70
CA ALA A 39 1.06 23.92 11.11
C ALA A 39 2.11 23.05 11.82
N VAL A 40 2.55 21.96 11.17
CA VAL A 40 3.62 21.08 11.68
C VAL A 40 4.95 21.83 11.81
N GLN A 41 5.32 22.66 10.83
CA GLN A 41 6.52 23.51 10.90
C GLN A 41 6.46 24.48 12.08
N GLN A 42 5.31 25.11 12.33
CA GLN A 42 5.10 26.01 13.46
C GLN A 42 5.19 25.28 14.80
N ALA A 43 4.58 24.09 14.90
CA ALA A 43 4.66 23.25 16.11
C ALA A 43 6.11 22.82 16.39
N ARG A 44 6.87 22.42 15.36
CA ARG A 44 8.30 22.11 15.49
C ARG A 44 9.11 23.32 15.95
N ALA A 45 8.84 24.51 15.41
CA ALA A 45 9.49 25.75 15.81
C ALA A 45 9.16 26.14 17.27
N ALA A 46 7.96 25.81 17.75
CA ALA A 46 7.55 25.98 19.14
C ALA A 46 8.12 24.92 20.10
N GLY A 47 8.94 23.97 19.59
CA GLY A 47 9.60 22.94 20.38
C GLY A 47 8.81 21.64 20.55
N ALA A 48 7.68 21.46 19.84
CA ALA A 48 6.95 20.20 19.85
C ALA A 48 7.73 19.12 19.08
N GLN A 49 8.07 18.04 19.76
CA GLN A 49 8.84 16.93 19.20
C GLN A 49 7.88 15.94 18.54
N LEU A 50 7.41 16.29 17.34
CA LEU A 50 6.52 15.43 16.55
C LEU A 50 7.31 14.24 15.99
N PRO A 51 6.91 12.98 16.29
CA PRO A 51 7.51 11.83 15.65
C PRO A 51 7.21 11.89 14.16
N PHE A 52 8.25 12.01 13.33
CA PHE A 52 8.10 11.91 11.88
C PHE A 52 7.73 10.48 11.52
N SER A 53 6.45 10.21 11.27
CA SER A 53 6.04 8.97 10.65
C SER A 53 6.24 9.10 9.14
N ALA A 54 7.37 8.59 8.64
CA ALA A 54 7.63 8.46 7.21
C ALA A 54 6.76 7.38 6.54
N THR A 55 5.89 6.72 7.31
CA THR A 55 5.11 5.59 6.84
C THR A 55 3.87 6.13 6.15
N THR A 56 3.85 6.03 4.82
CA THR A 56 2.63 6.21 4.05
C THR A 56 1.60 5.16 4.48
N PRO A 57 0.29 5.46 4.39
CA PRO A 57 -0.74 4.46 4.65
C PRO A 57 -0.48 3.18 3.84
N TYR A 58 -0.82 2.01 4.40
CA TYR A 58 -0.78 0.74 3.68
C TYR A 58 -1.98 0.64 2.72
N GLN A 59 -1.98 1.51 1.72
CA GLN A 59 -2.97 1.62 0.67
C GLN A 59 -2.27 1.86 -0.66
N ASN A 60 -2.91 1.46 -1.77
CA ASN A 60 -2.38 1.71 -3.09
C ASN A 60 -2.32 3.23 -3.35
N THR A 61 -1.23 3.67 -3.98
CA THR A 61 -1.05 5.10 -4.32
C THR A 61 -2.01 5.56 -5.41
N ILE A 62 -2.47 4.64 -6.29
CA ILE A 62 -3.41 4.92 -7.37
C ILE A 62 -4.82 4.52 -6.90
N PRO A 63 -5.78 5.45 -6.85
CA PRO A 63 -7.18 5.12 -6.55
C PRO A 63 -7.85 4.42 -7.73
N VAL A 64 -8.94 3.68 -7.47
CA VAL A 64 -9.67 2.90 -8.49
C VAL A 64 -10.15 3.76 -9.66
N ASP A 65 -10.54 5.01 -9.40
CA ASP A 65 -11.04 5.91 -10.43
C ASP A 65 -9.94 6.43 -11.39
N ASP A 66 -8.67 6.37 -10.96
CA ASP A 66 -7.50 6.74 -11.76
C ASP A 66 -6.78 5.51 -12.35
N GLU A 67 -7.30 4.29 -12.13
CA GLU A 67 -6.74 3.09 -12.73
C GLU A 67 -6.94 3.12 -14.25
N LEU A 68 -5.85 2.92 -14.99
CA LEU A 68 -5.90 2.82 -16.43
C LEU A 68 -6.44 1.46 -16.85
N ASP A 69 -7.28 1.44 -17.88
CA ASP A 69 -7.70 0.21 -18.52
C ASP A 69 -6.48 -0.57 -19.03
N VAL A 70 -6.43 -1.85 -18.68
CA VAL A 70 -5.37 -2.77 -19.10
C VAL A 70 -5.46 -3.02 -20.62
N PRO A 71 -4.42 -2.68 -21.40
CA PRO A 71 -4.45 -2.89 -22.84
C PRO A 71 -4.21 -4.36 -23.17
N GLY A 72 -5.10 -4.98 -23.96
CA GLY A 72 -4.91 -6.33 -24.50
C GLY A 72 -6.05 -7.31 -24.19
N ASP A 73 -5.75 -8.60 -24.35
CA ASP A 73 -6.66 -9.71 -24.07
C ASP A 73 -6.21 -10.42 -22.78
N LEU A 74 -6.96 -10.18 -21.70
CA LEU A 74 -6.67 -10.74 -20.38
C LEU A 74 -6.78 -12.27 -20.34
N ASP A 75 -7.66 -12.87 -21.13
CA ASP A 75 -7.82 -14.33 -21.18
C ASP A 75 -6.59 -14.97 -21.83
N MET A 76 -6.08 -14.35 -22.90
CA MET A 76 -4.85 -14.79 -23.55
C MET A 76 -3.64 -14.65 -22.61
N GLU A 77 -3.49 -13.50 -21.95
CA GLU A 77 -2.41 -13.28 -20.99
C GLU A 77 -2.46 -14.25 -19.82
N TRP A 78 -3.66 -14.52 -19.30
CA TRP A 78 -3.87 -15.49 -18.22
C TRP A 78 -3.44 -16.91 -18.65
N ARG A 79 -3.80 -17.31 -19.87
CA ARG A 79 -3.40 -18.62 -20.43
C ARG A 79 -1.88 -18.72 -20.58
N ILE A 80 -1.23 -17.69 -21.12
CA ILE A 80 0.23 -17.65 -21.28
C ILE A 80 0.93 -17.69 -19.91
N ARG A 81 0.46 -16.89 -18.95
CA ARG A 81 0.99 -16.86 -17.57
C ARG A 81 0.88 -18.23 -16.91
N THR A 82 -0.24 -18.91 -17.08
CA THR A 82 -0.48 -20.25 -16.51
C THR A 82 0.46 -21.29 -17.09
N ILE A 83 0.62 -21.33 -18.43
CA ILE A 83 1.55 -22.25 -19.09
C ILE A 83 2.99 -21.99 -18.64
N ASN A 84 3.42 -20.73 -18.57
CA ASN A 84 4.76 -20.37 -18.12
C ASN A 84 5.03 -20.77 -16.67
N ARG A 85 4.08 -20.55 -15.76
CA ARG A 85 4.18 -21.00 -14.36
C ARG A 85 4.28 -22.53 -14.26
N TRP A 86 3.48 -23.27 -15.04
CA TRP A 86 3.53 -24.73 -15.05
C TRP A 86 4.85 -25.27 -15.59
N ASN A 87 5.35 -24.72 -16.70
CA ASN A 87 6.65 -25.09 -17.27
C ASN A 87 7.82 -24.80 -16.31
N ALA A 88 7.76 -23.66 -15.61
CA ALA A 88 8.75 -23.32 -14.60
C ALA A 88 8.72 -24.30 -13.42
N MET A 89 7.54 -24.64 -12.90
CA MET A 89 7.38 -25.66 -11.86
C MET A 89 7.86 -27.04 -12.32
N ALA A 90 7.48 -27.48 -13.52
CA ALA A 90 7.91 -28.75 -14.09
C ALA A 90 9.44 -28.83 -14.20
N THR A 91 10.11 -27.74 -14.58
CA THR A 91 11.57 -27.65 -14.63
C THR A 91 12.20 -27.78 -13.25
N VAL A 92 11.66 -27.09 -12.25
CA VAL A 92 12.15 -27.16 -10.85
C VAL A 92 11.94 -28.56 -10.28
N VAL A 93 10.76 -29.16 -10.44
CA VAL A 93 10.47 -30.54 -9.97
C VAL A 93 11.40 -31.54 -10.66
N ARG A 94 11.61 -31.42 -11.97
CA ARG A 94 12.50 -32.31 -12.72
C ARG A 94 13.95 -32.20 -12.23
N ARG A 95 14.43 -31.01 -11.92
CA ARG A 95 15.79 -30.80 -11.42
C ARG A 95 15.97 -31.21 -9.96
N ASN A 96 14.96 -30.97 -9.12
CA ASN A 96 14.94 -31.40 -7.72
C ASN A 96 15.02 -32.92 -7.57
N LYS A 97 14.54 -33.70 -8.55
CA LYS A 97 14.73 -35.17 -8.58
C LYS A 97 16.20 -35.60 -8.72
N VAL A 98 17.08 -34.73 -9.24
CA VAL A 98 18.51 -35.02 -9.46
C VAL A 98 19.38 -34.45 -8.34
N SER A 99 19.04 -33.26 -7.81
CA SER A 99 19.68 -32.74 -6.60
C SER A 99 18.74 -31.78 -5.85
N SER A 100 18.67 -31.96 -4.52
CA SER A 100 17.72 -31.30 -3.62
C SER A 100 18.08 -29.85 -3.25
N GLU A 101 19.30 -29.39 -3.56
CA GLU A 101 19.82 -28.08 -3.15
C GLU A 101 19.21 -26.88 -3.89
N TYR A 102 18.40 -27.15 -4.92
CA TYR A 102 17.91 -26.14 -5.86
C TYR A 102 16.47 -25.65 -5.59
N GLY A 103 15.81 -26.18 -4.56
CA GLY A 103 14.36 -26.08 -4.37
C GLY A 103 13.83 -24.82 -3.69
N GLY A 104 14.64 -24.09 -2.91
CA GLY A 104 14.13 -23.06 -1.99
C GLY A 104 13.70 -21.73 -2.65
N HIS A 105 14.60 -21.09 -3.40
CA HIS A 105 14.40 -19.70 -3.84
C HIS A 105 13.55 -19.55 -5.11
N ARG A 106 13.58 -20.53 -6.02
CA ARG A 106 12.80 -20.46 -7.29
C ARG A 106 11.34 -20.84 -7.11
N ALA A 107 11.02 -21.65 -6.11
CA ALA A 107 9.66 -22.08 -5.83
C ALA A 107 8.80 -20.94 -5.24
N TYR A 108 9.38 -20.10 -4.36
CA TYR A 108 8.68 -19.01 -3.69
C TYR A 108 8.10 -17.96 -4.66
N CYS A 109 8.82 -17.63 -5.74
CA CYS A 109 8.33 -16.71 -6.78
C CYS A 109 7.24 -17.31 -7.69
N LEU A 110 7.12 -18.64 -7.77
CA LEU A 110 6.22 -19.32 -8.71
C LEU A 110 4.92 -19.83 -8.06
N LEU A 111 4.92 -20.05 -6.75
CA LEU A 111 3.86 -20.79 -6.04
C LEU A 111 2.81 -19.95 -5.33
N ARG A 112 2.92 -18.61 -5.31
CA ARG A 112 2.08 -17.77 -4.44
C ARG A 112 0.57 -17.79 -4.76
N GLU A 113 0.15 -18.36 -5.91
CA GLU A 113 -1.27 -18.49 -6.27
C GLU A 113 -1.80 -19.93 -6.40
N PHE A 114 -0.94 -20.96 -6.30
CA PHE A 114 -1.41 -22.36 -6.44
C PHE A 114 -1.99 -22.95 -5.14
N CYS A 115 -1.84 -22.28 -4.00
CA CYS A 115 -2.28 -22.80 -2.69
C CYS A 115 -3.76 -22.51 -2.33
N CYS A 116 -4.55 -21.80 -3.15
CA CYS A 116 -5.92 -21.44 -2.78
C CYS A 116 -7.03 -22.28 -3.43
N HIS A 117 -6.71 -23.33 -4.21
CA HIS A 117 -7.74 -24.15 -4.87
C HIS A 117 -7.43 -25.65 -4.99
N VAL A 118 -6.73 -26.22 -3.99
CA VAL A 118 -6.78 -27.66 -3.69
C VAL A 118 -7.21 -27.83 -2.25
#